data_AF-A0A1V6IUH9-F1
#
_entry.id   AF-A0A1V6IUH9-F1
#
_cell.length_a   1.000
_cell.length_b   1.000
_cell.length_c   1.000
_cell.angle_alpha   90.00
_cell.angle_beta   90.00
_cell.angle_gamma   90.00
#
_symmetry.space_group_name_H-M   'P 1'
#
loop_
_entity.id
_entity.type
_entity.pdbx_description
1 polymer ?
#
loop_
_entity_poly.entity_id
_entity_poly.type
_entity_poly.pdbx_seq_one_letter_code
_entity_poly.pdbx_strand_id
1 'polypeptide(L)'
;MQLAEARYGFALGVATEVVRATGHHVRRDRTMRIDSVLLHRVWGLPIFVALMWVVFNLVFTLGEPPMQWIESGLGWLAAHLQAVWPDTIAPLLKSLLVDGVIGGVGAVISFLPNILLLFLAIAFLEDTGYMARVAFLMDRIMHKMGLHGKSFIPMLIGLGCTVPAIMATRTLEHKRDRFTTILVSPFVSCGARMTIYALLIPAFFAPRWRGWVLWGIYMTGIVAAIGIARLLRGTLFRGETAPFVMELPPYRLPTWRSVGIHMWDRAWMYLQKAGTIILAISVLLWALGTFPRRVDYSRDYAAAMAQAATPEAAADLAAQQQAETLEYTIIGRLGKVLEPVIRPLGFDWRVGTALVGAFAAKEVFVAQMGIVFSLGEAGGNPDDLRATLRQNYTPLQGLAMMLFCLLSAPCMATIAVTRRETDSWGWALGMLFGMTMVAWICTFVVYRLGLLLGIGVL
;
A
#
# COMPACT_ATOMS: atom_id res chain seq x y z
N MET A 1 48.14 27.97 -30.41
CA MET A 1 47.34 26.73 -30.54
C MET A 1 48.24 25.52 -30.80
N GLN A 2 49.11 25.56 -31.81
CA GLN A 2 50.06 24.48 -32.15
C GLN A 2 51.00 24.01 -31.01
N LEU A 3 51.50 24.94 -30.17
CA LEU A 3 52.37 24.58 -29.05
C LEU A 3 51.64 23.78 -27.95
N ALA A 4 50.35 24.06 -27.75
CA ALA A 4 49.53 23.32 -26.80
C ALA A 4 49.26 21.91 -27.33
N GLU A 5 48.89 21.78 -28.61
CA GLU A 5 48.68 20.48 -29.25
C GLU A 5 49.94 19.61 -29.26
N ALA A 6 51.11 20.18 -29.50
CA ALA A 6 52.37 19.46 -29.44
C ALA A 6 52.69 18.97 -28.02
N ARG A 7 52.47 19.80 -27.00
CA ARG A 7 52.66 19.42 -25.58
C ARG A 7 51.67 18.36 -25.13
N TYR A 8 50.39 18.51 -25.47
CA TYR A 8 49.38 17.52 -25.14
C TYR A 8 49.60 16.21 -25.92
N GLY A 9 50.00 16.28 -27.19
CA GLY A 9 50.33 15.10 -28.00
C GLY A 9 51.53 14.34 -27.44
N PHE A 10 52.59 15.04 -27.04
CA PHE A 10 53.74 14.41 -26.39
C PHE A 10 53.38 13.80 -25.03
N ALA A 11 52.63 14.53 -24.20
CA ALA A 11 52.17 14.02 -22.91
C ALA A 11 51.26 12.80 -23.05
N LEU A 12 50.38 12.77 -24.07
CA LEU A 12 49.52 11.62 -24.36
C LEU A 12 50.35 10.43 -24.86
N GLY A 13 51.34 10.67 -25.72
CA GLY A 13 52.25 9.64 -26.21
C GLY A 13 53.00 8.95 -25.06
N VAL A 14 53.63 9.73 -24.19
CA VAL A 14 54.31 9.23 -22.98
C VAL A 14 53.32 8.52 -22.04
N ALA A 15 52.12 9.08 -21.83
CA ALA A 15 51.10 8.42 -21.02
C ALA A 15 50.70 7.06 -21.60
N THR A 16 50.61 6.92 -22.92
CA THR A 16 50.21 5.66 -23.57
C THR A 16 51.31 4.59 -23.49
N GLU A 17 52.59 4.99 -23.54
CA GLU A 17 53.73 4.07 -23.40
C GLU A 17 53.94 3.61 -21.96
N VAL A 18 53.74 4.50 -20.98
CA VAL A 18 54.07 4.23 -19.57
C VAL A 18 52.87 3.65 -18.82
N VAL A 19 51.64 4.05 -19.17
CA VAL A 19 50.42 3.53 -18.52
C VAL A 19 50.05 2.20 -19.15
N ARG A 20 50.60 1.11 -18.59
CA ARG A 20 50.01 -0.22 -18.77
C ARG A 20 48.71 -0.28 -17.97
N ALA A 21 47.57 -0.22 -18.66
CA ALA A 21 46.25 -0.41 -18.06
C ALA A 21 46.07 -1.86 -17.59
N THR A 22 46.67 -2.22 -16.46
CA THR A 22 46.50 -3.52 -15.82
C THR A 22 45.14 -3.55 -15.10
N GLY A 23 44.19 -4.29 -15.66
CA GLY A 23 42.97 -4.72 -14.96
C GLY A 23 41.63 -4.08 -15.35
N HIS A 24 41.58 -3.10 -16.25
CA HIS A 24 40.30 -2.49 -16.66
C HIS A 24 39.52 -3.28 -17.72
N HIS A 25 40.19 -4.02 -18.61
CA HIS A 25 39.51 -4.75 -19.70
C HIS A 25 38.65 -5.93 -19.20
N VAL A 26 39.17 -6.77 -18.28
CA VAL A 26 38.45 -7.96 -17.78
C VAL A 26 37.17 -7.60 -17.02
N ARG A 27 37.17 -6.49 -16.27
CA ARG A 27 35.98 -5.99 -15.53
C ARG A 27 34.91 -5.42 -16.47
N ARG A 28 35.33 -4.76 -17.57
CA ARG A 28 34.43 -4.34 -18.65
C ARG A 28 33.81 -5.54 -19.35
N ASP A 29 34.59 -6.59 -19.64
CA ASP A 29 34.09 -7.79 -20.32
C ASP A 29 33.01 -8.54 -19.53
N ARG A 30 33.20 -8.74 -18.21
CA ARG A 30 32.19 -9.40 -17.38
C ARG A 30 30.91 -8.58 -17.27
N THR A 31 31.04 -7.27 -17.06
CA THR A 31 29.89 -6.35 -17.00
C THR A 31 29.14 -6.32 -18.33
N MET A 32 29.86 -6.27 -19.46
CA MET A 32 29.29 -6.28 -20.81
C MET A 32 28.58 -7.60 -21.15
N ARG A 33 29.11 -8.75 -20.72
CA ARG A 33 28.43 -10.05 -20.89
C ARG A 33 27.17 -10.17 -20.05
N ILE A 34 27.18 -9.65 -18.84
CA ILE A 34 25.99 -9.65 -17.98
C ILE A 34 24.95 -8.68 -18.57
N ASP A 35 25.37 -7.48 -18.95
CA ASP A 35 24.50 -6.46 -19.53
C ASP A 35 23.95 -6.91 -20.91
N SER A 36 24.67 -7.70 -21.71
CA SER A 36 24.13 -8.22 -22.98
C SER A 36 22.91 -9.12 -22.79
N VAL A 37 22.83 -9.81 -21.65
CA VAL A 37 21.68 -10.64 -21.26
C VAL A 37 20.61 -9.77 -20.57
N LEU A 38 21.00 -9.00 -19.55
CA LEU A 38 20.08 -8.24 -18.71
C LEU A 38 19.45 -7.02 -19.42
N LEU A 39 20.15 -6.42 -20.39
CA LEU A 39 19.66 -5.30 -21.20
C LEU A 39 19.13 -5.76 -22.56
N HIS A 40 19.00 -7.07 -22.79
CA HIS A 40 18.45 -7.56 -24.05
C HIS A 40 17.02 -7.05 -24.23
N ARG A 41 16.70 -6.52 -25.42
CA ARG A 41 15.39 -5.90 -25.72
C ARG A 41 14.19 -6.79 -25.41
N VAL A 42 14.35 -8.10 -25.54
CA VAL A 42 13.26 -9.08 -25.33
C VAL A 42 13.42 -9.86 -24.01
N TRP A 43 14.64 -10.18 -23.59
CA TRP A 43 14.89 -11.04 -22.42
C TRP A 43 15.08 -10.24 -21.13
N GLY A 44 15.51 -8.98 -21.23
CA GLY A 44 15.71 -8.12 -20.07
C GLY A 44 14.44 -7.93 -19.25
N LEU A 45 13.29 -7.70 -19.92
CA LEU A 45 12.01 -7.48 -19.22
C LEU A 45 11.49 -8.75 -18.51
N PRO A 46 11.44 -9.93 -19.15
CA PRO A 46 11.15 -11.19 -18.46
C PRO A 46 12.10 -11.50 -17.30
N ILE A 47 13.41 -11.31 -17.47
CA ILE A 47 14.39 -11.54 -16.40
C ILE A 47 14.12 -10.58 -15.23
N PHE A 48 13.84 -9.32 -15.51
CA PHE A 48 13.49 -8.34 -14.50
C PHE A 48 12.20 -8.74 -13.75
N VAL A 49 11.15 -9.14 -14.48
CA VAL A 49 9.88 -9.59 -13.87
C VAL A 49 10.11 -10.85 -13.02
N ALA A 50 10.91 -11.80 -13.49
CA ALA A 50 11.25 -13.00 -12.74
C ALA A 50 12.06 -12.68 -11.47
N LEU A 51 13.04 -11.77 -11.57
CA LEU A 51 13.80 -11.30 -10.42
C LEU A 51 12.90 -10.60 -9.39
N MET A 52 11.98 -9.75 -9.85
CA MET A 52 11.01 -9.10 -8.97
C MET A 52 10.06 -10.10 -8.33
N TRP A 53 9.63 -11.11 -9.07
CA TRP A 53 8.83 -12.21 -8.52
C TRP A 53 9.59 -12.95 -7.40
N VAL A 54 10.88 -13.26 -7.60
CA VAL A 54 11.72 -13.87 -6.55
C VAL A 54 11.85 -12.95 -5.34
N VAL A 55 12.13 -11.66 -5.54
CA VAL A 55 12.24 -10.70 -4.44
C VAL A 55 10.94 -10.62 -3.64
N PHE A 56 9.79 -10.47 -4.29
CA PHE A 56 8.51 -10.42 -3.59
C PHE A 56 8.17 -11.74 -2.90
N ASN A 57 8.41 -12.87 -3.56
CA ASN A 57 8.20 -14.17 -2.94
C ASN A 57 9.06 -14.33 -1.69
N LEU A 58 10.34 -13.97 -1.74
CA LEU A 58 11.25 -13.98 -0.60
C LEU A 58 10.76 -13.07 0.53
N VAL A 59 10.37 -11.83 0.22
CA VAL A 59 9.90 -10.85 1.20
C VAL A 59 8.67 -11.35 1.95
N PHE A 60 7.66 -11.85 1.24
CA PHE A 60 6.43 -12.32 1.87
C PHE A 60 6.61 -13.66 2.60
N THR A 61 7.33 -14.62 2.00
CA THR A 61 7.55 -15.93 2.62
C THR A 61 8.41 -15.84 3.88
N LEU A 62 9.44 -14.99 3.89
CA LEU A 62 10.29 -14.78 5.08
C LEU A 62 9.71 -13.76 6.06
N GLY A 63 8.86 -12.84 5.59
CA GLY A 63 8.30 -11.77 6.41
C GLY A 63 6.97 -12.10 7.09
N GLU A 64 6.20 -13.06 6.56
CA GLU A 64 4.94 -13.53 7.17
C GLU A 64 5.14 -14.20 8.54
N PRO A 65 6.11 -15.12 8.76
CA PRO A 65 6.28 -15.73 10.08
C PRO A 65 6.64 -14.71 11.17
N PRO A 66 7.60 -13.78 10.99
CA PRO A 66 7.86 -12.72 11.95
C PRO A 66 6.66 -11.80 12.21
N MET A 67 5.87 -11.49 11.18
CA MET A 67 4.64 -10.70 11.32
C MET A 67 3.64 -11.42 12.25
N GLN A 68 3.41 -12.71 12.03
CA GLN A 68 2.50 -13.52 12.87
C GLN A 68 3.00 -13.68 14.31
N TRP A 69 4.32 -13.77 14.53
CA TRP A 69 4.89 -13.82 15.89
C TRP A 69 4.63 -12.52 16.65
N ILE A 70 4.76 -11.37 15.98
CA ILE A 70 4.48 -10.08 16.57
C ILE A 70 2.97 -9.94 16.87
N GLU A 71 2.10 -10.32 15.92
CA GLU A 71 0.65 -10.27 16.11
C GLU A 71 0.17 -11.17 17.25
N SER A 72 0.67 -12.40 17.31
CA SER A 72 0.34 -13.34 18.40
C SER A 72 0.89 -12.88 19.76
N GLY A 73 2.11 -12.33 19.80
CA GLY A 73 2.68 -11.76 21.03
C GLY A 73 1.88 -10.56 21.55
N LEU A 74 1.43 -9.68 20.65
CA LEU A 74 0.58 -8.53 21.01
C LEU A 74 -0.84 -8.94 21.37
N GLY A 75 -1.41 -9.92 20.68
CA GLY A 75 -2.70 -10.51 21.02
C GLY A 75 -2.67 -11.17 22.41
N TRP A 76 -1.58 -11.87 22.74
CA TRP A 76 -1.37 -12.40 24.08
C TRP A 76 -1.27 -11.29 25.14
N LEU A 77 -0.53 -10.21 24.86
CA LEU A 77 -0.43 -9.07 25.75
C LEU A 77 -1.79 -8.40 25.98
N ALA A 78 -2.58 -8.20 24.91
CA ALA A 78 -3.93 -7.66 24.95
C ALA A 78 -4.87 -8.53 25.80
N ALA A 79 -4.89 -9.84 25.56
CA ALA A 79 -5.70 -10.79 26.33
C ALA A 79 -5.29 -10.85 27.80
N HIS A 80 -3.99 -10.80 28.09
CA HIS A 80 -3.49 -10.78 29.47
C HIS A 80 -3.89 -9.50 30.21
N LEU A 81 -3.77 -8.34 29.55
CA LEU A 81 -4.27 -7.06 30.07
C LEU A 81 -5.78 -7.10 30.31
N GLN A 82 -6.54 -7.72 29.40
CA GLN A 82 -7.98 -7.86 29.56
C GLN A 82 -8.36 -8.73 30.76
N ALA A 83 -7.60 -9.80 31.03
CA ALA A 83 -7.85 -10.73 32.13
C ALA A 83 -7.45 -10.16 33.50
N VAL A 84 -6.33 -9.42 33.58
CA VAL A 84 -5.82 -8.87 34.84
C VAL A 84 -6.56 -7.60 35.27
N TRP A 85 -7.12 -6.85 34.32
CA TRP A 85 -7.78 -5.58 34.59
C TRP A 85 -9.28 -5.74 34.89
N PRO A 86 -9.76 -5.48 36.12
CA PRO A 86 -11.18 -5.64 36.47
C PRO A 86 -12.08 -4.69 35.67
N ASP A 87 -13.21 -5.18 35.18
CA ASP A 87 -14.15 -4.38 34.37
C ASP A 87 -14.80 -3.20 35.12
N THR A 88 -14.65 -3.16 36.45
CA THR A 88 -15.15 -2.10 37.33
C THR A 88 -14.23 -0.88 37.41
N ILE A 89 -12.94 -1.02 37.07
CA ILE A 89 -11.95 0.05 37.21
C ILE A 89 -11.64 0.64 35.83
N ALA A 90 -12.08 1.88 35.57
CA ALA A 90 -11.76 2.65 34.36
C ALA A 90 -11.88 1.84 33.05
N PRO A 91 -13.06 1.28 32.72
CA PRO A 91 -13.26 0.44 31.52
C PRO A 91 -12.92 1.19 30.22
N LEU A 92 -13.03 2.52 30.24
CA LEU A 92 -12.63 3.37 29.12
C LEU A 92 -11.11 3.32 28.87
N LEU A 93 -10.32 3.37 29.94
CA LEU A 93 -8.86 3.32 29.86
C LEU A 93 -8.38 1.94 29.41
N LYS A 94 -9.03 0.87 29.89
CA LYS A 94 -8.81 -0.50 29.43
C LYS A 94 -9.01 -0.63 27.91
N SER A 95 -10.16 -0.19 27.39
CA SER A 95 -10.44 -0.22 25.94
C SER A 95 -9.49 0.69 25.14
N LEU A 96 -9.12 1.87 25.66
CA LEU A 96 -8.15 2.74 24.97
C LEU A 96 -6.79 2.07 24.84
N LEU A 97 -6.32 1.42 25.91
CA LEU A 97 -4.99 0.83 25.93
C LEU A 97 -4.93 -0.45 25.08
N VAL A 98 -5.97 -1.29 25.14
CA VAL A 98 -6.02 -2.56 24.41
C VAL A 98 -6.38 -2.33 22.94
N ASP A 99 -7.51 -1.70 22.66
CA ASP A 99 -8.05 -1.57 21.31
C ASP A 99 -7.38 -0.39 20.57
N GLY A 100 -7.25 0.76 21.25
CA GLY A 100 -6.69 1.98 20.66
C GLY A 100 -5.16 1.95 20.49
N VAL A 101 -4.43 1.63 21.56
CA VAL A 101 -2.96 1.70 21.60
C VAL A 101 -2.32 0.38 21.16
N ILE A 102 -2.64 -0.74 21.79
CA ILE A 102 -2.02 -2.03 21.44
C ILE A 102 -2.46 -2.49 20.05
N GLY A 103 -3.74 -2.38 19.70
CA GLY A 103 -4.23 -2.64 18.34
C GLY A 103 -3.57 -1.74 17.30
N GLY A 104 -3.51 -0.44 17.56
CA GLY A 104 -2.92 0.55 16.66
C GLY A 104 -1.40 0.40 16.46
N VAL A 105 -0.64 0.34 17.56
CA VAL A 105 0.82 0.12 17.52
C VAL A 105 1.13 -1.25 16.96
N GLY A 106 0.29 -2.25 17.27
CA GLY A 106 0.47 -3.61 16.81
C GLY A 106 0.42 -3.72 15.31
N ALA A 107 -0.52 -3.04 14.66
CA ALA A 107 -0.56 -2.95 13.21
C ALA A 107 0.74 -2.36 12.64
N VAL A 108 1.29 -1.30 13.23
CA VAL A 108 2.54 -0.69 12.73
C VAL A 108 3.73 -1.64 12.84
N ILE A 109 3.86 -2.28 14.01
CA ILE A 109 5.02 -3.13 14.33
C ILE A 109 4.94 -4.46 13.57
N SER A 110 3.75 -5.04 13.39
CA SER A 110 3.60 -6.31 12.67
C SER A 110 4.00 -6.19 11.20
N PHE A 111 3.78 -5.04 10.56
CA PHE A 111 4.20 -4.81 9.16
C PHE A 111 5.70 -4.51 8.99
N LEU A 112 6.42 -4.18 10.07
CA LEU A 112 7.83 -3.79 10.01
C LEU A 112 8.75 -4.84 9.35
N PRO A 113 8.65 -6.16 9.62
CA PRO A 113 9.52 -7.17 9.04
C PRO A 113 9.44 -7.24 7.50
N ASN A 114 8.22 -7.21 6.96
CA ASN A 114 7.99 -7.21 5.51
C ASN A 114 8.62 -5.98 4.84
N ILE A 115 8.46 -4.80 5.45
CA ILE A 115 9.05 -3.55 4.95
C ILE A 115 10.58 -3.61 4.99
N LEU A 116 11.16 -4.15 6.06
CA LEU A 116 12.61 -4.29 6.21
C LEU A 116 13.20 -5.23 5.15
N LEU A 117 12.59 -6.39 4.94
CA LEU A 117 13.02 -7.34 3.92
C LEU A 117 12.90 -6.76 2.51
N LEU A 118 11.85 -5.98 2.24
CA LEU A 118 11.71 -5.31 0.96
C LEU A 118 12.81 -4.26 0.75
N PHE A 119 13.10 -3.42 1.74
CA PHE A 119 14.19 -2.45 1.64
C PHE A 119 15.55 -3.12 1.54
N LEU A 120 15.77 -4.24 2.24
CA LEU A 120 16.96 -5.06 2.13
C LEU A 120 17.16 -5.51 0.68
N ALA A 121 16.11 -6.05 0.05
CA ALA A 121 16.17 -6.51 -1.33
C ALA A 121 16.39 -5.36 -2.33
N ILE A 122 15.71 -4.23 -2.14
CA ILE A 122 15.90 -3.05 -3.00
C ILE A 122 17.31 -2.48 -2.86
N ALA A 123 17.80 -2.32 -1.62
CA ALA A 123 19.16 -1.84 -1.35
C ALA A 123 20.20 -2.78 -1.98
N PHE A 124 20.00 -4.09 -1.91
CA PHE A 124 20.86 -5.07 -2.59
C PHE A 124 20.87 -4.85 -4.12
N LEU A 125 19.72 -4.62 -4.74
CA LEU A 125 19.62 -4.36 -6.19
C LEU A 125 20.17 -2.98 -6.60
N GLU A 126 20.11 -2.01 -5.71
CA GLU A 126 20.66 -0.67 -5.89
C GLU A 126 22.20 -0.69 -5.82
N ASP A 127 22.75 -1.28 -4.74
CA ASP A 127 24.20 -1.39 -4.50
C ASP A 127 24.90 -2.28 -5.54
N THR A 128 24.20 -3.28 -6.08
CA THR A 128 24.73 -4.07 -7.21
C THR A 128 24.81 -3.28 -8.51
N GLY A 129 24.16 -2.12 -8.60
CA GLY A 129 24.07 -1.32 -9.82
C GLY A 129 23.03 -1.85 -10.81
N TYR A 130 22.23 -2.85 -10.44
CA TYR A 130 21.17 -3.40 -11.28
C TYR A 130 20.02 -2.40 -11.50
N MET A 131 19.70 -1.57 -10.50
CA MET A 131 18.65 -0.54 -10.63
C MET A 131 18.88 0.44 -11.79
N ALA A 132 20.13 0.78 -12.10
CA ALA A 132 20.45 1.62 -13.26
C ALA A 132 20.11 0.92 -14.60
N ARG A 133 20.33 -0.40 -14.69
CA ARG A 133 19.98 -1.21 -15.88
C ARG A 133 18.48 -1.31 -16.04
N VAL A 134 17.77 -1.53 -14.93
CA VAL A 134 16.31 -1.60 -14.92
C VAL A 134 15.71 -0.28 -15.39
N ALA A 135 16.22 0.86 -14.90
CA ALA A 135 15.77 2.18 -15.35
C ALA A 135 15.97 2.36 -16.87
N PHE A 136 17.11 1.94 -17.41
CA PHE A 136 17.37 1.95 -18.86
C PHE A 136 16.41 1.04 -19.64
N LEU A 137 16.19 -0.18 -19.17
CA LEU A 137 15.28 -1.13 -19.79
C LEU A 137 13.81 -0.63 -19.78
N MET A 138 13.41 0.02 -18.70
CA MET A 138 12.05 0.56 -18.54
C MET A 138 11.85 1.91 -19.22
N ASP A 139 12.92 2.60 -19.63
CA ASP A 139 12.84 3.94 -20.20
C ASP A 139 11.88 4.01 -21.38
N ARG A 140 11.94 3.03 -22.30
CA ARG A 140 11.01 2.96 -23.44
C ARG A 140 9.54 2.87 -23.01
N ILE A 141 9.22 2.14 -21.95
CA ILE A 141 7.85 1.98 -21.45
C ILE A 141 7.41 3.26 -20.75
N MET A 142 8.28 3.83 -19.91
CA MET A 142 8.01 5.08 -19.19
C MET A 142 7.82 6.25 -20.16
N HIS A 143 8.65 6.35 -21.19
CA HIS A 143 8.55 7.41 -22.19
C HIS A 143 7.22 7.34 -22.96
N LYS A 144 6.72 6.12 -23.27
CA LYS A 144 5.37 5.97 -23.83
C LYS A 144 4.28 6.52 -22.90
N MET A 145 4.46 6.39 -21.58
CA MET A 145 3.56 6.95 -20.57
C MET A 145 3.79 8.46 -20.35
N GLY A 146 4.76 9.06 -21.03
CA GLY A 146 5.18 10.44 -20.86
C GLY A 146 6.08 10.65 -19.64
N LEU A 147 6.57 9.60 -18.99
CA LEU A 147 7.45 9.69 -17.82
C LEU A 147 8.91 9.41 -18.19
N HIS A 148 9.83 9.87 -17.35
CA HIS A 148 11.26 9.59 -17.48
C HIS A 148 11.59 8.19 -16.94
N GLY A 149 12.54 7.45 -17.55
CA GLY A 149 12.92 6.10 -17.11
C GLY A 149 13.30 5.98 -15.62
N LYS A 150 13.96 6.99 -15.04
CA LYS A 150 14.25 7.06 -13.58
C LYS A 150 12.99 7.00 -12.70
N SER A 151 11.83 7.40 -13.21
CA SER A 151 10.54 7.39 -12.48
C SER A 151 10.07 5.97 -12.16
N PHE A 152 10.57 4.97 -12.90
CA PHE A 152 10.26 3.58 -12.65
C PHE A 152 10.77 3.11 -11.28
N ILE A 153 11.92 3.61 -10.81
CA ILE A 153 12.51 3.20 -9.53
C ILE A 153 11.54 3.53 -8.36
N PRO A 154 11.06 4.78 -8.20
CA PRO A 154 9.99 5.08 -7.25
C PRO A 154 8.73 4.22 -7.41
N MET A 155 8.24 4.03 -8.64
CA MET A 155 7.01 3.26 -8.87
C MET A 155 7.15 1.79 -8.46
N LEU A 156 8.32 1.20 -8.67
CA LEU A 156 8.64 -0.17 -8.23
C LEU A 156 8.63 -0.28 -6.70
N ILE A 157 9.25 0.68 -6.01
CA ILE A 157 9.22 0.77 -4.54
C ILE A 157 7.76 0.89 -4.04
N GLY A 158 6.89 1.55 -4.83
CA GLY A 158 5.46 1.74 -4.54
C GLY A 158 4.65 0.45 -4.43
N LEU A 159 5.08 -0.65 -5.07
CA LEU A 159 4.46 -1.97 -4.90
C LEU A 159 4.55 -2.48 -3.46
N GLY A 160 5.57 -2.06 -2.71
CA GLY A 160 5.64 -2.28 -1.27
C GLY A 160 4.81 -1.27 -0.51
N CYS A 161 5.27 -0.01 -0.53
CA CYS A 161 4.64 1.08 0.19
C CYS A 161 4.80 2.41 -0.58
N THR A 162 3.72 3.16 -0.69
CA THR A 162 3.71 4.44 -1.42
C THR A 162 4.51 5.53 -0.71
N VAL A 163 4.66 5.48 0.62
CA VAL A 163 5.42 6.47 1.40
C VAL A 163 6.91 6.55 0.95
N PRO A 164 7.69 5.45 1.01
CA PRO A 164 9.07 5.49 0.55
C PRO A 164 9.20 5.68 -0.96
N ALA A 165 8.21 5.24 -1.75
CA ALA A 165 8.16 5.52 -3.18
C ALA A 165 8.15 7.04 -3.44
N ILE A 166 7.27 7.78 -2.77
CA ILE A 166 7.19 9.24 -2.89
C ILE A 166 8.51 9.89 -2.44
N MET A 167 9.14 9.42 -1.37
CA MET A 167 10.45 9.94 -0.94
C MET A 167 11.57 9.67 -1.95
N ALA A 168 11.54 8.52 -2.63
CA ALA A 168 12.51 8.16 -3.66
C ALA A 168 12.41 9.04 -4.90
N THR A 169 11.30 9.76 -5.12
CA THR A 169 11.14 10.70 -6.24
C THR A 169 12.10 11.89 -6.18
N ARG A 170 12.81 12.10 -5.05
CA ARG A 170 13.91 13.09 -4.93
C ARG A 170 15.08 12.82 -5.89
N THR A 171 15.21 11.60 -6.38
CA THR A 171 16.20 11.21 -7.40
C THR A 171 15.84 11.76 -8.80
N LEU A 172 14.64 12.30 -8.98
CA LEU A 172 14.18 12.89 -10.23
C LEU A 172 14.58 14.37 -10.28
N GLU A 173 15.41 14.71 -11.26
CA GLU A 173 16.00 16.06 -11.43
C GLU A 173 14.94 17.11 -11.78
N HIS A 174 13.94 16.73 -12.59
CA HIS A 174 12.90 17.65 -13.03
C HIS A 174 11.65 17.60 -12.15
N LYS A 175 11.21 18.77 -11.68
CA LYS A 175 10.01 18.92 -10.83
C LYS A 175 8.75 18.31 -11.47
N ARG A 176 8.57 18.44 -12.79
CA ARG A 176 7.39 17.90 -13.50
C ARG A 176 7.31 16.37 -13.41
N ASP A 177 8.45 15.70 -13.62
CA ASP A 177 8.55 14.25 -13.56
C ASP A 177 8.36 13.77 -12.12
N ARG A 178 8.97 14.50 -11.17
CA ARG A 178 8.79 14.27 -9.74
C ARG A 178 7.32 14.34 -9.33
N PHE A 179 6.63 15.43 -9.63
CA PHE A 179 5.22 15.62 -9.23
C PHE A 179 4.29 14.62 -9.91
N THR A 180 4.50 14.33 -11.20
CA THR A 180 3.70 13.32 -11.91
C THR A 180 3.90 11.94 -11.26
N THR A 181 5.15 11.58 -10.95
CA THR A 181 5.46 10.29 -10.29
C THR A 181 4.84 10.21 -8.90
N ILE A 182 4.90 11.29 -8.11
CA ILE A 182 4.25 11.36 -6.79
C ILE A 182 2.74 11.09 -6.89
N LEU A 183 2.06 11.73 -7.85
CA LEU A 183 0.60 11.62 -8.02
C LEU A 183 0.15 10.28 -8.62
N VAL A 184 1.00 9.64 -9.43
CA VAL A 184 0.71 8.35 -10.07
C VAL A 184 1.06 7.16 -9.17
N SER A 185 2.03 7.31 -8.27
CA SER A 185 2.51 6.22 -7.40
C SER A 185 1.43 5.47 -6.61
N PRO A 186 0.37 6.09 -6.07
CA PRO A 186 -0.63 5.35 -5.31
C PRO A 186 -1.61 4.53 -6.17
N PHE A 187 -1.58 4.65 -7.49
CA PHE A 187 -2.31 3.73 -8.38
C PHE A 187 -1.58 2.37 -8.49
N VAL A 188 -0.30 2.33 -8.12
CA VAL A 188 0.42 1.08 -7.91
C VAL A 188 -0.07 0.45 -6.60
N SER A 189 -0.53 -0.80 -6.68
CA SER A 189 -1.10 -1.49 -5.52
C SER A 189 0.00 -1.84 -4.52
N CYS A 190 -0.10 -1.29 -3.30
CA CYS A 190 0.83 -1.56 -2.20
C CYS A 190 0.45 -2.83 -1.42
N GLY A 191 1.39 -3.34 -0.60
CA GLY A 191 1.17 -4.56 0.19
C GLY A 191 -0.06 -4.51 1.10
N ALA A 192 -0.40 -3.35 1.67
CA ALA A 192 -1.59 -3.20 2.51
C ALA A 192 -2.93 -3.39 1.75
N ARG A 193 -2.96 -3.20 0.42
CA ARG A 193 -4.15 -3.52 -0.37
C ARG A 193 -4.32 -5.02 -0.58
N MET A 194 -3.22 -5.80 -0.51
CA MET A 194 -3.31 -7.26 -0.62
C MET A 194 -4.11 -7.87 0.54
N THR A 195 -4.07 -7.29 1.74
CA THR A 195 -4.87 -7.82 2.88
C THR A 195 -6.37 -7.67 2.61
N ILE A 196 -6.79 -6.55 2.02
CA ILE A 196 -8.17 -6.33 1.58
C ILE A 196 -8.56 -7.36 0.51
N TYR A 197 -7.70 -7.61 -0.48
CA TYR A 197 -7.98 -8.59 -1.53
C TYR A 197 -7.98 -10.03 -0.99
N ALA A 198 -7.10 -10.35 -0.04
CA ALA A 198 -7.02 -11.66 0.62
C ALA A 198 -8.25 -11.95 1.51
N LEU A 199 -8.97 -10.91 1.95
CA LEU A 199 -10.26 -11.04 2.60
C LEU A 199 -11.39 -11.17 1.57
N LEU A 200 -11.53 -10.18 0.69
CA LEU A 200 -12.71 -10.03 -0.18
C LEU A 200 -12.74 -11.05 -1.33
N ILE A 201 -11.59 -11.42 -1.91
CA ILE A 201 -11.58 -12.37 -3.04
C ILE A 201 -12.05 -13.76 -2.58
N PRO A 202 -11.52 -14.36 -1.49
CA PRO A 202 -12.04 -15.63 -0.99
C PRO A 202 -13.46 -15.53 -0.44
N ALA A 203 -13.88 -14.36 0.07
CA ALA A 203 -15.26 -14.13 0.49
C ALA A 203 -16.22 -14.24 -0.71
N PHE A 204 -15.97 -13.58 -1.84
CA PHE A 204 -16.99 -13.50 -2.89
C PHE A 204 -16.78 -14.43 -4.08
N PHE A 205 -15.57 -14.96 -4.30
CA PHE A 205 -15.23 -15.68 -5.52
C PHE A 205 -14.78 -17.12 -5.27
N ALA A 206 -15.29 -18.02 -6.10
CA ALA A 206 -14.90 -19.43 -6.12
C ALA A 206 -13.40 -19.60 -6.43
N PRO A 207 -12.72 -20.65 -5.91
CA PRO A 207 -11.27 -20.86 -6.06
C PRO A 207 -10.74 -20.71 -7.48
N ARG A 208 -11.49 -21.18 -8.48
CA ARG A 208 -11.12 -21.10 -9.92
C ARG A 208 -10.97 -19.67 -10.45
N TRP A 209 -11.69 -18.71 -9.87
CA TRP A 209 -11.72 -17.32 -10.35
C TRP A 209 -10.82 -16.37 -9.53
N ARG A 210 -10.37 -16.76 -8.34
CA ARG A 210 -9.63 -15.89 -7.42
C ARG A 210 -8.38 -15.26 -8.06
N GLY A 211 -7.60 -16.06 -8.78
CA GLY A 211 -6.41 -15.58 -9.49
C GLY A 211 -6.73 -14.59 -10.62
N TRP A 212 -7.79 -14.84 -11.38
CA TRP A 212 -8.24 -13.96 -12.46
C TRP A 212 -8.76 -12.62 -11.96
N VAL A 213 -9.51 -12.63 -10.85
CA VAL A 213 -10.01 -11.39 -10.20
C VAL A 213 -8.84 -10.57 -9.68
N LEU A 214 -7.89 -11.19 -8.98
CA LEU A 214 -6.69 -10.51 -8.49
C LEU A 214 -5.90 -9.89 -9.66
N TRP A 215 -5.66 -10.66 -10.71
CA TRP A 215 -4.97 -10.18 -11.91
C TRP A 215 -5.70 -9.00 -12.56
N GLY A 216 -7.03 -9.08 -12.68
CA GLY A 216 -7.85 -8.00 -13.25
C GLY A 216 -7.77 -6.69 -12.45
N ILE A 217 -7.79 -6.77 -11.12
CA ILE A 217 -7.62 -5.61 -10.22
C ILE A 217 -6.23 -4.99 -10.42
N TYR A 218 -5.17 -5.81 -10.46
CA TYR A 218 -3.81 -5.33 -10.69
C TYR A 218 -3.65 -4.66 -12.06
N MET A 219 -4.21 -5.25 -13.12
CA MET A 219 -4.21 -4.65 -14.46
C MET A 219 -4.97 -3.33 -14.47
N THR A 220 -6.11 -3.24 -13.78
CA THR A 220 -6.88 -2.01 -13.66
C THR A 220 -6.07 -0.89 -13.01
N GLY A 221 -5.29 -1.21 -11.97
CA GLY A 221 -4.38 -0.25 -11.33
C GLY A 221 -3.30 0.27 -12.27
N ILE A 222 -2.68 -0.62 -13.06
CA ILE A 222 -1.68 -0.24 -14.07
C ILE A 222 -2.30 0.65 -15.15
N VAL A 223 -3.48 0.27 -15.67
CA VAL A 223 -4.19 1.06 -16.70
C VAL A 223 -4.57 2.44 -16.14
N ALA A 224 -5.07 2.52 -14.91
CA ALA A 224 -5.39 3.78 -14.25
C ALA A 224 -4.14 4.66 -14.06
N ALA A 225 -3.03 4.06 -13.59
CA ALA A 225 -1.75 4.76 -13.44
C ALA A 225 -1.27 5.36 -14.77
N ILE A 226 -1.35 4.60 -15.86
CA ILE A 226 -0.99 5.04 -17.21
C ILE A 226 -1.91 6.16 -17.70
N GLY A 227 -3.23 5.99 -17.53
CA GLY A 227 -4.23 6.97 -17.95
C GLY A 227 -4.03 8.32 -17.25
N ILE A 228 -3.81 8.29 -15.94
CA ILE A 228 -3.60 9.48 -15.12
C ILE A 228 -2.24 10.12 -15.40
N ALA A 229 -1.17 9.34 -15.59
CA ALA A 229 0.12 9.88 -16.00
C ALA A 229 0.01 10.68 -17.30
N ARG A 230 -0.68 10.13 -18.31
CA ARG A 230 -0.92 10.82 -19.58
C ARG A 230 -1.81 12.04 -19.43
N LEU A 231 -2.88 11.94 -18.64
CA LEU A 231 -3.78 13.07 -18.37
C LEU A 231 -3.02 14.23 -17.72
N LEU A 232 -2.21 13.95 -16.69
CA LEU A 232 -1.43 14.95 -15.97
C LEU A 232 -0.35 15.58 -16.86
N ARG A 233 0.32 14.80 -17.71
CA ARG A 233 1.32 15.32 -18.65
C ARG A 233 0.73 16.13 -19.79
N GLY A 234 -0.47 15.77 -20.26
CA GLY A 234 -1.18 16.50 -21.31
C GLY A 234 -1.82 17.82 -20.82
N THR A 235 -2.23 17.88 -19.56
CA THR A 235 -2.96 19.04 -19.00
C THR A 235 -2.08 19.91 -18.12
N LEU A 236 -1.60 19.39 -16.99
CA LEU A 236 -1.04 20.15 -15.88
C LEU A 236 0.49 20.31 -15.95
N PHE A 237 1.19 19.31 -16.47
CA PHE A 237 2.66 19.27 -16.53
C PHE A 237 3.21 19.18 -17.96
N ARG A 238 2.73 20.06 -18.84
CA ARG A 238 3.17 20.13 -20.25
C ARG A 238 4.67 20.41 -20.36
N GLY A 239 5.33 19.71 -21.27
CA GLY A 239 6.73 19.94 -21.65
C GLY A 239 7.41 18.70 -22.19
N GLU A 240 8.56 18.89 -22.83
CA GLU A 240 9.38 17.81 -23.38
C GLU A 240 10.04 16.99 -22.25
N THR A 241 10.10 15.67 -22.45
CA THR A 241 10.87 14.76 -21.61
C THR A 241 12.35 14.96 -21.87
N ALA A 242 13.15 15.15 -20.82
CA ALA A 242 14.59 15.32 -20.95
C ALA A 242 15.27 14.10 -21.61
N PRO A 243 16.33 14.30 -22.42
CA PRO A 243 17.11 13.21 -22.98
C PRO A 243 17.67 12.32 -21.87
N PHE A 244 17.40 11.01 -21.94
CA PHE A 244 17.89 10.06 -20.95
C PHE A 244 19.36 9.73 -21.19
N VAL A 245 20.25 10.43 -20.49
CA VAL A 245 21.68 10.09 -20.42
C VAL A 245 21.96 9.53 -19.03
N MET A 246 22.30 8.24 -18.96
CA MET A 246 22.66 7.58 -17.70
C MET A 246 23.98 6.84 -17.89
N GLU A 247 24.98 7.22 -17.11
CA GLU A 247 26.19 6.42 -16.99
C GLU A 247 25.87 5.13 -16.23
N LEU A 248 26.13 3.98 -16.84
CA LEU A 248 25.91 2.67 -16.23
C LEU A 248 27.05 2.39 -15.23
N PRO A 249 26.80 2.36 -13.91
CA PRO A 249 27.85 2.09 -12.92
C PRO A 249 28.35 0.64 -13.07
N PRO A 250 29.61 0.29 -12.75
CA PRO A 250 30.06 -1.11 -12.78
C PRO A 250 29.35 -1.94 -11.71
N TYR A 251 29.15 -3.25 -11.94
CA TYR A 251 28.61 -4.16 -10.91
C TYR A 251 29.54 -4.20 -9.70
N ARG A 252 28.96 -4.02 -8.51
CA ARG A 252 29.65 -4.10 -7.22
C ARG A 252 28.91 -5.07 -6.32
N LEU A 253 29.61 -5.75 -5.41
CA LEU A 253 28.93 -6.54 -4.39
C LEU A 253 28.59 -5.62 -3.22
N PRO A 254 27.33 -5.61 -2.74
CA PRO A 254 26.94 -4.84 -1.57
C PRO A 254 27.73 -5.29 -0.35
N THR A 255 28.11 -4.34 0.51
CA THR A 255 28.70 -4.68 1.80
C THR A 255 27.57 -4.90 2.82
N TRP A 256 27.60 -6.02 3.55
CA TRP A 256 26.59 -6.33 4.56
C TRP A 256 26.41 -5.21 5.61
N ARG A 257 27.48 -4.46 5.90
CA ARG A 257 27.43 -3.29 6.80
C ARG A 257 26.57 -2.16 6.22
N SER A 258 26.78 -1.80 4.95
CA SER A 258 25.99 -0.75 4.28
C SER A 258 24.51 -1.12 4.24
N VAL A 259 24.23 -2.35 3.83
CA VAL A 259 22.88 -2.90 3.76
C VAL A 259 22.20 -2.88 5.14
N GLY A 260 22.90 -3.29 6.21
CA GLY A 260 22.37 -3.26 7.57
C GLY A 260 22.09 -1.84 8.10
N ILE A 261 22.98 -0.88 7.84
CA ILE A 261 22.78 0.52 8.22
C ILE A 261 21.57 1.11 7.49
N HIS A 262 21.47 0.89 6.17
CA HIS A 262 20.32 1.35 5.40
C HIS A 262 19.02 0.73 5.87
N MET A 263 19.03 -0.57 6.19
CA MET A 263 17.86 -1.25 6.74
C MET A 263 17.44 -0.60 8.07
N TRP A 264 18.37 -0.36 8.99
CA TRP A 264 18.11 0.26 10.28
C TRP A 264 17.56 1.70 10.17
N ASP A 265 18.20 2.54 9.36
CA ASP A 265 17.78 3.93 9.16
C ASP A 265 16.36 4.02 8.57
N ARG A 266 16.04 3.12 7.64
CA ARG A 266 14.70 3.03 7.04
C ARG A 266 13.68 2.50 8.04
N ALA A 267 14.04 1.51 8.85
CA ALA A 267 13.19 0.98 9.93
C ALA A 267 12.82 2.08 10.92
N TRP A 268 13.83 2.78 11.41
CA TRP A 268 13.66 3.84 12.40
C TRP A 268 12.83 5.00 11.84
N MET A 269 13.10 5.39 10.59
CA MET A 269 12.31 6.43 9.92
C MET A 269 10.85 6.03 9.75
N TYR A 270 10.56 4.76 9.41
CA TYR A 270 9.20 4.24 9.34
C TYR A 270 8.54 4.25 10.72
N LEU A 271 9.21 3.72 11.75
CA LEU A 271 8.64 3.63 13.10
C LEU A 271 8.35 5.01 13.69
N GLN A 272 9.27 5.97 13.55
CA GLN A 272 9.09 7.31 14.10
C GLN A 272 8.03 8.12 13.34
N LYS A 273 7.99 8.05 12.00
CA LYS A 273 7.10 8.90 11.20
C LYS A 273 5.75 8.25 10.94
N ALA A 274 5.72 6.99 10.50
CA ALA A 274 4.47 6.29 10.26
C ALA A 274 3.84 5.84 11.59
N GLY A 275 4.64 5.35 12.53
CA GLY A 275 4.12 4.87 13.81
C GLY A 275 3.45 5.94 14.66
N THR A 276 4.02 7.16 14.75
CA THR A 276 3.38 8.26 15.49
C THR A 276 2.07 8.71 14.86
N ILE A 277 2.01 8.80 13.53
CA ILE A 277 0.79 9.15 12.80
C ILE A 277 -0.27 8.06 12.96
N ILE A 278 0.09 6.79 12.77
CA ILE A 278 -0.84 5.67 12.88
C ILE A 278 -1.37 5.53 14.30
N LEU A 279 -0.52 5.65 15.33
CA LEU A 279 -0.95 5.65 16.73
C LEU A 279 -1.92 6.81 17.03
N ALA A 280 -1.60 8.03 16.59
CA ALA A 280 -2.49 9.17 16.81
C ALA A 280 -3.87 8.94 16.16
N ILE A 281 -3.89 8.34 14.97
CA ILE A 281 -5.14 8.05 14.28
C ILE A 281 -5.86 6.84 14.87
N SER A 282 -5.16 5.80 15.34
CA SER A 282 -5.80 4.64 15.97
C SER A 282 -6.50 5.05 17.26
N VAL A 283 -5.86 5.91 18.06
CA VAL A 283 -6.48 6.51 19.26
C VAL A 283 -7.67 7.40 18.88
N LEU A 284 -7.55 8.18 17.80
CA LEU A 284 -8.65 9.01 17.30
C LEU A 284 -9.82 8.15 16.80
N LEU A 285 -9.57 7.13 15.98
CA LEU A 285 -10.59 6.21 15.48
C LEU A 285 -11.25 5.44 16.61
N TRP A 286 -10.47 4.97 17.58
CA TRP A 286 -11.00 4.37 18.80
C TRP A 286 -11.92 5.35 19.53
N ALA A 287 -11.51 6.61 19.72
CA ALA A 287 -12.33 7.62 20.38
C ALA A 287 -13.63 7.89 19.61
N LEU A 288 -13.55 8.03 18.29
CA LEU A 288 -14.71 8.27 17.43
C LEU A 288 -15.64 7.04 17.32
N GLY A 289 -15.10 5.82 17.45
CA GLY A 289 -15.84 4.57 17.46
C GLY A 289 -16.36 4.17 18.84
N THR A 290 -15.90 4.81 19.90
CA THR A 290 -16.34 4.55 21.28
C THR A 290 -17.35 5.58 21.76
N PHE A 291 -17.22 6.84 21.32
CA PHE A 291 -18.09 7.93 21.76
C PHE A 291 -19.07 8.36 20.67
N PRO A 292 -20.29 8.79 21.03
CA PRO A 292 -20.92 8.75 22.38
C PRO A 292 -21.42 7.35 22.81
N ARG A 293 -21.44 7.04 24.13
CA ARG A 293 -21.81 5.71 24.70
C ARG A 293 -23.28 5.55 25.12
N ARG A 294 -24.10 6.60 25.12
CA ARG A 294 -25.50 6.50 25.58
C ARG A 294 -26.43 6.12 24.44
N VAL A 295 -26.81 4.86 24.37
CA VAL A 295 -27.79 4.34 23.41
C VAL A 295 -29.06 4.00 24.19
N ASP A 296 -30.17 4.66 23.85
CA ASP A 296 -31.49 4.09 24.16
C ASP A 296 -31.72 3.02 23.10
N TYR A 297 -31.42 1.76 23.46
CA TYR A 297 -31.55 0.64 22.53
C TYR A 297 -33.00 0.52 22.04
N SER A 298 -33.18 0.29 20.75
CA SER A 298 -34.47 0.09 20.10
C SER A 298 -35.30 -1.04 20.72
N ARG A 299 -34.61 -2.03 21.33
CA ARG A 299 -35.17 -3.16 22.06
C ARG A 299 -34.33 -3.45 23.29
N ASP A 300 -34.93 -4.08 24.29
CA ASP A 300 -34.18 -4.64 25.41
C ASP A 300 -33.46 -5.92 24.95
N TYR A 301 -32.26 -5.75 24.40
CA TYR A 301 -31.43 -6.85 23.94
C TYR A 301 -31.07 -7.82 25.07
N ALA A 302 -30.96 -7.35 26.32
CA ALA A 302 -30.66 -8.22 27.45
C ALA A 302 -31.82 -9.19 27.72
N ALA A 303 -33.06 -8.69 27.69
CA ALA A 303 -34.25 -9.54 27.80
C ALA A 303 -34.41 -10.47 26.58
N ALA A 304 -34.14 -9.98 25.37
CA ALA A 304 -34.25 -10.76 24.14
C ALA A 304 -33.20 -11.89 24.05
N MET A 305 -31.96 -11.63 24.47
CA MET A 305 -30.90 -12.65 24.53
C MET A 305 -31.20 -13.71 25.59
N ALA A 306 -31.76 -13.32 26.74
CA ALA A 306 -32.17 -14.27 27.77
C ALA A 306 -33.33 -15.18 27.33
N GLN A 307 -34.12 -14.75 26.34
CA GLN A 307 -35.23 -15.51 25.77
C GLN A 307 -34.86 -16.25 24.48
N ALA A 308 -33.61 -16.17 24.02
CA ALA A 308 -33.17 -16.83 22.79
C ALA A 308 -33.16 -18.36 22.96
N ALA A 309 -33.90 -19.05 22.09
CA ALA A 309 -34.03 -20.51 22.14
C ALA A 309 -32.78 -21.26 21.65
N THR A 310 -31.92 -20.60 20.87
CA THR A 310 -30.68 -21.17 20.34
C THR A 310 -29.48 -20.26 20.61
N PRO A 311 -28.26 -20.82 20.78
CA PRO A 311 -27.04 -20.02 20.92
C PRO A 311 -26.75 -19.17 19.68
N GLU A 312 -27.17 -19.59 18.49
CA GLU A 312 -27.08 -18.80 17.25
C GLU A 312 -27.99 -17.56 17.29
N ALA A 313 -29.23 -17.70 17.76
CA ALA A 313 -30.15 -16.57 17.90
C ALA A 313 -29.65 -15.56 18.96
N ALA A 314 -29.01 -16.04 20.03
CA ALA A 314 -28.36 -15.16 21.01
C ALA A 314 -27.16 -14.40 20.41
N ALA A 315 -26.36 -15.07 19.57
CA ALA A 315 -25.24 -14.44 18.86
C ALA A 315 -25.71 -13.39 17.85
N ASP A 316 -26.80 -13.66 17.11
CA ASP A 316 -27.41 -12.71 16.17
C ASP A 316 -27.96 -11.46 16.90
N LEU A 317 -28.57 -11.65 18.08
CA LEU A 317 -29.05 -10.54 18.91
C LEU A 317 -27.89 -9.70 19.49
N ALA A 318 -26.81 -10.35 19.91
CA ALA A 318 -25.59 -9.66 20.35
C ALA A 318 -24.95 -8.86 19.19
N ALA A 319 -24.94 -9.43 17.98
CA ALA A 319 -24.48 -8.74 16.77
C ALA A 319 -25.34 -7.51 16.44
N GLN A 320 -26.67 -7.61 16.59
CA GLN A 320 -27.59 -6.48 16.41
C GLN A 320 -27.36 -5.38 17.45
N GLN A 321 -27.19 -5.74 18.73
CA GLN A 321 -26.91 -4.78 19.79
C GLN A 321 -25.60 -4.01 19.54
N GLN A 322 -24.55 -4.70 19.09
CA GLN A 322 -23.28 -4.08 18.75
C GLN A 322 -23.37 -3.20 17.50
N ALA A 323 -24.10 -3.63 16.48
CA ALA A 323 -24.36 -2.81 15.29
C ALA A 323 -25.08 -1.50 15.65
N GLU A 324 -26.09 -1.54 16.51
CA GLU A 324 -26.81 -0.35 16.98
C GLU A 324 -25.92 0.55 17.87
N THR A 325 -25.06 -0.06 18.69
CA THR A 325 -24.06 0.67 19.47
C THR A 325 -23.09 1.43 18.55
N LEU A 326 -22.56 0.74 17.53
CA LEU A 326 -21.64 1.34 16.58
C LEU A 326 -22.31 2.42 15.72
N GLU A 327 -23.57 2.22 15.34
CA GLU A 327 -24.37 3.19 14.59
C GLU A 327 -24.49 4.54 15.30
N TYR A 328 -24.59 4.52 16.63
CA TYR A 328 -24.73 5.72 17.45
C TYR A 328 -23.43 6.52 17.60
N THR A 329 -22.27 5.87 17.40
CA THR A 329 -20.93 6.47 17.55
C THR A 329 -20.67 7.54 16.49
N ILE A 330 -19.64 8.38 16.70
CA ILE A 330 -19.26 9.39 15.70
C ILE A 330 -18.83 8.71 14.39
N ILE A 331 -18.12 7.58 14.45
CA ILE A 331 -17.77 6.80 13.24
C ILE A 331 -19.03 6.31 12.53
N GLY A 332 -20.00 5.74 13.24
CA GLY A 332 -21.27 5.30 12.66
C GLY A 332 -22.04 6.43 11.97
N ARG A 333 -22.12 7.59 12.63
CA ARG A 333 -22.74 8.80 12.06
C ARG A 333 -22.00 9.30 10.83
N LEU A 334 -20.66 9.33 10.85
CA LEU A 334 -19.85 9.69 9.68
C LEU A 334 -20.09 8.72 8.52
N GLY A 335 -20.23 7.41 8.79
CA GLY A 335 -20.61 6.39 7.81
C GLY A 335 -21.96 6.70 7.16
N LYS A 336 -22.97 7.09 7.94
CA LYS A 336 -24.29 7.50 7.44
C LYS A 336 -24.29 8.81 6.67
N VAL A 337 -23.47 9.78 7.08
CA VAL A 337 -23.28 11.03 6.33
C VAL A 337 -22.63 10.76 4.97
N LEU A 338 -21.73 9.77 4.91
CA LEU A 338 -21.09 9.34 3.68
C LEU A 338 -22.00 8.45 2.81
N GLU A 339 -22.92 7.70 3.42
CA GLU A 339 -23.88 6.80 2.78
C GLU A 339 -24.54 7.37 1.51
N PRO A 340 -25.14 8.57 1.48
CA PRO A 340 -25.79 9.07 0.26
C PRO A 340 -24.83 9.19 -0.94
N VAL A 341 -23.54 9.44 -0.67
CA VAL A 341 -22.51 9.54 -1.72
C VAL A 341 -22.06 8.15 -2.18
N ILE A 342 -22.00 7.16 -1.27
CA ILE A 342 -21.48 5.82 -1.59
C ILE A 342 -22.57 4.79 -1.95
N ARG A 343 -23.83 5.04 -1.59
CA ARG A 343 -24.99 4.21 -1.93
C ARG A 343 -25.16 3.97 -3.44
N PRO A 344 -24.90 4.95 -4.32
CA PRO A 344 -24.91 4.72 -5.77
C PRO A 344 -23.87 3.70 -6.26
N LEU A 345 -22.82 3.42 -5.45
CA LEU A 345 -21.77 2.43 -5.69
C LEU A 345 -22.15 1.03 -5.18
N GLY A 346 -23.31 0.89 -4.50
CA GLY A 346 -23.72 -0.34 -3.84
C GLY A 346 -23.18 -0.51 -2.43
N PHE A 347 -22.67 0.54 -1.79
CA PHE A 347 -22.15 0.49 -0.42
C PHE A 347 -23.17 1.04 0.58
N ASP A 348 -23.16 0.48 1.78
CA ASP A 348 -23.96 0.93 2.92
C ASP A 348 -23.08 1.70 3.93
N TRP A 349 -23.68 2.15 5.03
CA TRP A 349 -22.98 2.89 6.07
C TRP A 349 -21.86 2.06 6.72
N ARG A 350 -21.99 0.72 6.79
CA ARG A 350 -20.97 -0.21 7.34
C ARG A 350 -19.70 -0.20 6.50
N VAL A 351 -19.83 -0.25 5.17
CA VAL A 351 -18.68 -0.05 4.28
C VAL A 351 -18.15 1.37 4.42
N GLY A 352 -19.03 2.36 4.59
CA GLY A 352 -18.65 3.74 4.88
C GLY A 352 -17.71 3.89 6.09
N THR A 353 -18.02 3.25 7.22
CA THR A 353 -17.15 3.29 8.42
C THR A 353 -15.79 2.63 8.18
N ALA A 354 -15.77 1.49 7.47
CA ALA A 354 -14.51 0.84 7.12
C ALA A 354 -13.68 1.66 6.12
N LEU A 355 -14.30 2.41 5.21
CA LEU A 355 -13.60 3.33 4.30
C LEU A 355 -12.97 4.50 5.05
N VAL A 356 -13.62 5.00 6.11
CA VAL A 356 -13.03 6.01 7.01
C VAL A 356 -11.80 5.44 7.72
N GLY A 357 -11.86 4.20 8.21
CA GLY A 357 -10.68 3.50 8.75
C GLY A 357 -9.59 3.29 7.69
N ALA A 358 -9.97 2.87 6.48
CA ALA A 358 -9.06 2.65 5.36
C ALA A 358 -8.30 3.92 4.91
N PHE A 359 -8.89 5.09 5.14
CA PHE A 359 -8.26 6.38 4.89
C PHE A 359 -7.08 6.65 5.84
N ALA A 360 -7.21 6.23 7.11
CA ALA A 360 -6.10 6.28 8.06
C ALA A 360 -4.96 5.37 7.62
N ALA A 361 -5.29 4.09 7.45
CA ALA A 361 -4.37 3.03 7.05
C ALA A 361 -5.17 1.95 6.32
N LYS A 362 -4.67 1.45 5.19
CA LYS A 362 -5.50 0.62 4.28
C LYS A 362 -5.84 -0.73 4.90
N GLU A 363 -4.92 -1.28 5.68
CA GLU A 363 -5.06 -2.50 6.48
C GLU A 363 -6.17 -2.41 7.53
N VAL A 364 -6.48 -1.20 8.03
CA VAL A 364 -7.55 -0.98 9.02
C VAL A 364 -8.94 -1.26 8.41
N PHE A 365 -9.07 -1.29 7.08
CA PHE A 365 -10.33 -1.68 6.43
C PHE A 365 -10.82 -3.05 6.91
N VAL A 366 -9.94 -4.04 6.97
CA VAL A 366 -10.28 -5.42 7.36
C VAL A 366 -10.64 -5.47 8.84
N ALA A 367 -9.87 -4.79 9.69
CA ALA A 367 -10.16 -4.70 11.12
C ALA A 367 -11.52 -4.04 11.38
N GLN A 368 -11.83 -2.93 10.70
CA GLN A 368 -13.12 -2.24 10.82
C GLN A 368 -14.28 -3.10 10.34
N MET A 369 -14.11 -3.87 9.26
CA MET A 369 -15.12 -4.85 8.84
C MET A 369 -15.34 -5.93 9.92
N GLY A 370 -14.28 -6.40 10.58
CA GLY A 370 -14.39 -7.33 11.72
C GLY A 370 -15.18 -6.74 12.90
N ILE A 371 -14.92 -5.47 13.24
CA ILE A 371 -15.61 -4.75 14.32
C ILE A 371 -17.09 -4.55 14.00
N VAL A 372 -17.40 -4.08 12.78
CA VAL A 372 -18.78 -3.78 12.34
C VAL A 372 -19.65 -5.02 12.30
N PHE A 373 -19.07 -6.17 11.97
CA PHE A 373 -19.76 -7.46 11.96
C PHE A 373 -19.57 -8.25 13.26
N SER A 374 -19.14 -7.58 14.34
CA SER A 374 -19.21 -8.11 15.71
C SER A 374 -18.43 -9.40 15.95
N LEU A 375 -17.35 -9.61 15.20
CA LEU A 375 -16.47 -10.79 15.32
C LEU A 375 -15.31 -10.60 16.32
N GLY A 376 -15.34 -9.50 17.10
CA GLY A 376 -14.30 -9.14 18.06
C GLY A 376 -13.00 -8.65 17.41
N GLU A 377 -12.28 -7.75 18.08
CA GLU A 377 -10.98 -7.23 17.61
C GLU A 377 -9.80 -8.21 17.84
N ALA A 378 -10.05 -9.37 18.45
CA ALA A 378 -9.03 -10.37 18.78
C ALA A 378 -9.30 -11.69 18.06
N GLY A 379 -8.77 -11.85 16.84
CA GLY A 379 -8.52 -13.16 16.26
C GLY A 379 -9.75 -14.05 15.99
N GLY A 380 -10.90 -13.47 15.65
CA GLY A 380 -11.96 -14.23 14.99
C GLY A 380 -11.41 -14.90 13.72
N ASN A 381 -11.74 -16.16 13.48
CA ASN A 381 -11.23 -16.90 12.34
C ASN A 381 -11.56 -16.12 11.05
N PRO A 382 -10.60 -15.83 10.14
CA PRO A 382 -10.87 -15.08 8.91
C PRO A 382 -12.03 -15.66 8.09
N ASP A 383 -12.30 -16.95 8.27
CA ASP A 383 -13.42 -17.66 7.63
C ASP A 383 -14.80 -17.23 8.15
N ASP A 384 -14.92 -16.84 9.43
CA ASP A 384 -16.18 -16.35 10.01
C ASP A 384 -16.56 -15.00 9.39
N LEU A 385 -15.59 -14.09 9.27
CA LEU A 385 -15.79 -12.80 8.61
C LEU A 385 -16.15 -12.97 7.14
N ARG A 386 -15.49 -13.91 6.45
CA ARG A 386 -15.83 -14.23 5.05
C ARG A 386 -17.25 -14.75 4.91
N ALA A 387 -17.72 -15.58 5.84
CA ALA A 387 -19.09 -16.10 5.83
C ALA A 387 -20.12 -14.97 6.03
N THR A 388 -19.91 -14.10 7.02
CA THR A 388 -20.80 -12.96 7.27
C THR A 388 -20.83 -11.98 6.10
N LEU A 389 -19.69 -11.72 5.45
CA LEU A 389 -19.63 -10.87 4.26
C LEU A 389 -20.41 -11.45 3.07
N ARG A 390 -20.39 -12.78 2.87
CA ARG A 390 -21.18 -13.45 1.82
C ARG A 390 -22.68 -13.33 2.03
N GLN A 391 -23.14 -13.30 3.27
CA GLN A 391 -24.56 -13.18 3.59
C GLN A 391 -25.09 -11.76 3.38
N ASN A 392 -24.23 -10.74 3.61
CA ASN A 392 -24.65 -9.35 3.58
C ASN A 392 -24.38 -8.63 2.25
N TYR A 393 -23.44 -9.13 1.43
CA TYR A 393 -23.05 -8.48 0.18
C TYR A 393 -22.96 -9.45 -0.99
N THR A 394 -23.23 -8.92 -2.18
CA THR A 394 -23.11 -9.61 -3.45
C THR A 394 -21.66 -9.62 -3.97
N PRO A 395 -21.28 -10.57 -4.83
CA PRO A 395 -19.95 -10.56 -5.46
C PRO A 395 -19.64 -9.29 -6.26
N LEU A 396 -20.67 -8.67 -6.86
CA LEU A 396 -20.52 -7.39 -7.55
C LEU A 396 -20.15 -6.25 -6.58
N GLN A 397 -20.78 -6.19 -5.41
CA GLN A 397 -20.41 -5.24 -4.36
C GLN A 397 -18.98 -5.50 -3.87
N GLY A 398 -18.59 -6.76 -3.67
CA GLY A 398 -17.22 -7.12 -3.33
C GLY A 398 -16.20 -6.61 -4.35
N LEU A 399 -16.49 -6.76 -5.65
CA LEU A 399 -15.64 -6.21 -6.72
C LEU A 399 -15.59 -4.68 -6.71
N ALA A 400 -16.74 -4.02 -6.50
CA ALA A 400 -16.82 -2.58 -6.38
C ALA A 400 -16.00 -2.06 -5.18
N MET A 401 -16.04 -2.74 -4.02
CA MET A 401 -15.24 -2.42 -2.84
C MET A 401 -13.75 -2.53 -3.13
N MET A 402 -13.31 -3.61 -3.78
CA MET A 402 -11.90 -3.78 -4.16
C MET A 402 -11.44 -2.69 -5.14
N LEU A 403 -12.25 -2.39 -6.14
CA LEU A 403 -11.95 -1.33 -7.12
C LEU A 403 -11.90 0.06 -6.47
N PHE A 404 -12.82 0.35 -5.55
CA PHE A 404 -12.81 1.59 -4.81
C PHE A 404 -11.57 1.67 -3.92
N CYS A 405 -11.22 0.62 -3.16
CA CYS A 405 -10.01 0.59 -2.33
C CYS A 405 -8.71 0.70 -3.14
N LEU A 406 -8.69 0.20 -4.38
CA LEU A 406 -7.58 0.35 -5.33
C LEU A 406 -7.39 1.80 -5.79
N LEU A 407 -8.46 2.49 -6.19
CA LEU A 407 -8.37 3.80 -6.83
C LEU A 407 -8.52 4.98 -5.85
N SER A 408 -9.14 4.76 -4.70
CA SER A 408 -9.47 5.80 -3.72
C SER A 408 -8.24 6.39 -3.04
N ALA A 409 -8.50 7.48 -2.30
CA ALA A 409 -7.59 8.19 -1.42
C ALA A 409 -6.43 7.33 -0.89
N PRO A 410 -5.17 7.77 -1.02
CA PRO A 410 -4.05 7.10 -0.40
C PRO A 410 -4.11 7.24 1.12
N CYS A 411 -3.37 6.41 1.86
CA CYS A 411 -3.36 6.50 3.32
C CYS A 411 -2.85 7.87 3.81
N MET A 412 -3.22 8.25 5.03
CA MET A 412 -2.86 9.56 5.60
C MET A 412 -1.33 9.81 5.60
N ALA A 413 -0.52 8.77 5.84
CA ALA A 413 0.93 8.85 5.76
C ALA A 413 1.42 9.29 4.36
N THR A 414 0.76 8.82 3.30
CA THR A 414 1.07 9.21 1.92
C THR A 414 0.75 10.68 1.68
N ILE A 415 -0.36 11.19 2.24
CA ILE A 415 -0.76 12.61 2.11
C ILE A 415 0.24 13.51 2.84
N ALA A 416 0.64 13.13 4.06
CA ALA A 416 1.63 13.87 4.84
C ALA A 416 2.99 13.95 4.12
N VAL A 417 3.43 12.85 3.53
CA VAL A 417 4.69 12.78 2.77
C VAL A 417 4.56 13.54 1.45
N THR A 418 3.42 13.45 0.77
CA THR A 418 3.14 14.24 -0.44
C THR A 418 3.24 15.73 -0.14
N ARG A 419 2.62 16.20 0.94
CA ARG A 419 2.73 17.59 1.37
C ARG A 419 4.21 17.97 1.60
N ARG A 420 4.96 17.11 2.28
CA ARG A 420 6.38 17.38 2.59
C ARG A 420 7.27 17.42 1.34
N GLU A 421 6.98 16.57 0.35
CA GLU A 421 7.78 16.50 -0.88
C GLU A 421 7.40 17.58 -1.90
N THR A 422 6.12 17.97 -1.94
CA THR A 422 5.60 19.01 -2.85
C THR A 422 5.61 20.42 -2.25
N ASP A 423 5.86 20.52 -0.95
CA ASP A 423 5.84 21.76 -0.14
C ASP A 423 4.51 22.54 -0.23
N SER A 424 3.40 21.84 -0.48
CA SER A 424 2.09 22.48 -0.62
C SER A 424 0.93 21.55 -0.28
N TRP A 425 -0.02 22.08 0.51
CA TRP A 425 -1.28 21.40 0.79
C TRP A 425 -2.18 21.27 -0.43
N GLY A 426 -2.08 22.20 -1.39
CA GLY A 426 -2.90 22.17 -2.60
C GLY A 426 -2.68 20.88 -3.39
N TRP A 427 -1.44 20.42 -3.50
CA TRP A 427 -1.11 19.16 -4.18
C TRP A 427 -1.55 17.93 -3.39
N ALA A 428 -1.36 17.94 -2.07
CA ALA A 428 -1.77 16.83 -1.21
C ALA A 428 -3.31 16.65 -1.18
N LEU A 429 -4.06 17.76 -1.08
CA LEU A 429 -5.53 17.73 -1.13
C LEU A 429 -6.04 17.47 -2.54
N GLY A 430 -5.41 18.04 -3.58
CA GLY A 430 -5.74 17.75 -4.97
C GLY A 430 -5.58 16.27 -5.30
N MET A 431 -4.53 15.62 -4.79
CA MET A 431 -4.32 14.18 -4.87
C MET A 431 -5.43 13.41 -4.14
N LEU A 432 -5.75 13.79 -2.89
CA LEU A 432 -6.79 13.16 -2.09
C LEU A 432 -8.16 13.19 -2.79
N PHE A 433 -8.63 14.38 -3.16
CA PHE A 433 -9.96 14.55 -3.75
C PHE A 433 -9.98 14.06 -5.20
N GLY A 434 -8.93 14.31 -5.97
CA GLY A 434 -8.83 13.85 -7.35
C GLY A 434 -8.87 12.33 -7.47
N MET A 435 -8.10 11.62 -6.63
CA MET A 435 -8.11 10.15 -6.62
C MET A 435 -9.46 9.59 -6.15
N THR A 436 -10.04 10.16 -5.08
CA THR A 436 -11.35 9.74 -4.59
C THR A 436 -12.45 9.96 -5.63
N MET A 437 -12.39 11.08 -6.38
CA MET A 437 -13.33 11.36 -7.46
C MET A 437 -13.20 10.36 -8.60
N VAL A 438 -11.97 10.05 -9.03
CA VAL A 438 -11.72 9.03 -10.07
C VAL A 438 -12.22 7.67 -9.59
N ALA A 439 -11.93 7.29 -8.34
CA ALA A 439 -12.41 6.04 -7.76
C ALA A 439 -13.93 5.97 -7.74
N TRP A 440 -14.59 7.04 -7.31
CA TRP A 440 -16.05 7.12 -7.28
C TRP A 440 -16.66 6.93 -8.67
N ILE A 441 -16.15 7.66 -9.68
CA ILE A 441 -16.64 7.56 -11.06
C ILE A 441 -16.42 6.15 -11.63
N CYS A 442 -15.20 5.61 -11.50
CA CYS A 442 -14.87 4.29 -12.01
C CYS A 442 -15.72 3.20 -11.34
N THR A 443 -15.84 3.22 -10.01
CA THR A 443 -16.65 2.24 -9.28
C THR A 443 -18.14 2.40 -9.59
N PHE A 444 -18.65 3.63 -9.74
CA PHE A 444 -20.04 3.86 -10.13
C PHE A 444 -20.36 3.27 -11.50
N VAL A 445 -19.49 3.53 -12.48
CA VAL A 445 -19.65 2.99 -13.84
C VAL A 445 -19.61 1.46 -13.81
N VAL A 446 -18.62 0.86 -13.14
CA VAL A 446 -18.49 -0.61 -13.07
C VAL A 446 -19.69 -1.25 -12.34
N TYR A 447 -20.14 -0.67 -11.23
CA TYR A 447 -21.27 -1.21 -10.47
C TYR A 447 -22.58 -1.12 -11.27
N ARG A 448 -22.87 0.02 -11.90
CA ARG A 448 -24.09 0.21 -12.69
C ARG A 448 -24.11 -0.64 -13.96
N LEU A 449 -22.97 -0.77 -14.64
CA LEU A 449 -22.84 -1.67 -15.78
C LEU A 449 -23.00 -3.13 -15.34
N GLY A 450 -22.42 -3.52 -14.19
CA GLY A 450 -22.57 -4.85 -13.63
C GLY A 450 -24.03 -5.20 -13.32
N LEU A 451 -24.78 -4.26 -12.74
CA LEU A 451 -26.22 -4.41 -12.50
C LEU A 451 -27.02 -4.55 -13.81
N LEU A 452 -26.71 -3.72 -14.83
CA LEU A 452 -27.37 -3.80 -16.14
C LEU A 452 -27.11 -5.12 -16.87
N LEU A 453 -25.91 -5.68 -16.70
CA LEU A 453 -25.53 -6.96 -17.29
C LEU A 453 -25.93 -8.18 -16.44
N GLY A 454 -26.49 -7.97 -15.24
CA GLY A 454 -26.86 -9.04 -14.31
C GLY A 454 -25.67 -9.85 -13.76
N ILE A 455 -24.46 -9.30 -13.79
CA ILE A 455 -23.24 -10.01 -13.38
C ILE A 455 -23.07 -9.90 -11.87
N GLY A 456 -23.15 -11.03 -11.15
CA GLY A 456 -22.80 -11.11 -9.73
C GLY A 456 -23.81 -10.46 -8.78
N VAL A 457 -25.10 -10.48 -9.14
CA VAL A 457 -26.22 -9.93 -8.35
C VAL A 457 -26.88 -10.98 -7.43
N LEU A 458 -26.50 -12.26 -7.57
CA LEU A 458 -26.96 -13.39 -6.76
C LEU A 458 -25.97 -13.74 -5.65
#